data_AF-A0AAU2RZ89-F1
#
_entry.id   AF-A0AAU2RZ89-F1
#
_cell.length_a   1.000
_cell.length_b   1.000
_cell.length_c   1.000
_cell.angle_alpha   90.00
_cell.angle_beta   90.00
_cell.angle_gamma   90.00
#
_symmetry.space_group_name_H-M   'P 1'
#
loop_
_entity.id
_entity.type
_entity.pdbx_description
1 polymer ?
#
loop_
_entity_poly.entity_id
_entity_poly.type
_entity_poly.pdbx_seq_one_letter_code
_entity_poly.pdbx_strand_id
1 'polypeptide(L)'
;MKRPSPTKALPAFTHTIRFRLTVLYSGLLFVLTALVLGATYLAVERSGEAHPVTKQFSVTKIVNGEEVGEFDAVKVAEVEAAVNYETLANLRRFSFAVLGGVAVASLALGWILSGRALRPVRSISRTAADIQATDLSQRIRLQGPKDELRDLADTVDSMLERLDEAFRAQRQLIDDASHELRSPLAIIRANVDAVLTAEDSNEEERRTAARSVDRATTRMTHLVEDLLATARRNAPALADADVDLAAAAAEACEEFLPLAVERGLTLHRRLTTGLTVIGDHDALRRAVGNLLSNAVRLSPPGTLITVAAGRSTNWLWVAVRDEDPGILDDDQTRVFDRFWRANAAGGRDRHAGLGLAIVRQIVESHGGEVRLFSQVGEGSTFVLWLPDQRGAPEGARGCAENAATAAWARPATNNLHPPSNSPLNGD
;
A
#
# COMPACT_ATOMS: atom_id res chain seq x y z
N MET A 1 -48.58 32.06 -4.15
CA MET A 1 -47.99 30.71 -4.30
C MET A 1 -47.86 30.07 -2.92
N LYS A 2 -48.60 28.98 -2.70
CA LYS A 2 -48.74 28.28 -1.41
C LYS A 2 -47.50 27.38 -1.22
N ARG A 3 -46.72 27.57 -0.15
CA ARG A 3 -45.57 26.69 0.16
C ARG A 3 -46.08 25.25 0.37
N PRO A 4 -45.45 24.22 -0.22
CA PRO A 4 -45.83 22.85 0.07
C PRO A 4 -45.55 22.53 1.55
N SER A 5 -46.52 21.88 2.18
CA SER A 5 -46.48 21.37 3.55
C SER A 5 -45.32 20.39 3.75
N PRO A 6 -44.73 20.29 4.96
CA PRO A 6 -43.69 19.31 5.23
C PRO A 6 -44.30 17.92 5.13
N THR A 7 -43.89 17.14 4.14
CA THR A 7 -44.13 15.70 4.11
C THR A 7 -43.63 15.13 5.42
N LYS A 8 -44.50 14.47 6.20
CA LYS A 8 -44.14 13.78 7.45
C LYS A 8 -42.91 12.92 7.19
N ALA A 9 -41.76 13.34 7.71
CA ALA A 9 -40.54 12.56 7.64
C ALA A 9 -40.80 11.23 8.37
N LEU A 10 -40.62 10.11 7.68
CA LEU A 10 -40.73 8.80 8.28
C LEU A 10 -39.72 8.68 9.43
N PRO A 11 -40.03 7.92 10.50
CA PRO A 11 -39.14 7.80 11.64
C PRO A 11 -37.78 7.20 11.25
N ALA A 12 -36.69 7.68 11.86
CA ALA A 12 -35.31 7.40 11.46
C ALA A 12 -34.96 5.91 11.32
N PHE A 13 -35.63 5.03 12.09
CA PHE A 13 -35.40 3.58 12.01
C PHE A 13 -35.77 2.98 10.64
N THR A 14 -36.70 3.62 9.90
CA THR A 14 -37.16 3.16 8.57
C THR A 14 -36.12 3.32 7.47
N HIS A 15 -35.10 4.16 7.70
CA HIS A 15 -34.00 4.37 6.76
C HIS A 15 -32.88 3.34 6.93
N THR A 16 -32.92 2.49 7.96
CA THR A 16 -31.88 1.49 8.18
C THR A 16 -31.96 0.34 7.17
N ILE A 17 -30.79 -0.13 6.70
CA ILE A 17 -30.69 -1.32 5.84
C ILE A 17 -31.36 -2.53 6.51
N ARG A 18 -31.27 -2.61 7.85
CA ARG A 18 -31.92 -3.67 8.65
C ARG A 18 -33.44 -3.66 8.49
N PHE A 19 -34.06 -2.50 8.61
CA PHE A 19 -35.50 -2.36 8.47
C PHE A 19 -35.95 -2.72 7.05
N ARG A 20 -35.25 -2.23 6.02
CA ARG A 20 -35.55 -2.53 4.62
C ARG A 20 -35.49 -4.03 4.30
N LEU A 21 -34.41 -4.71 4.70
CA LEU A 21 -34.27 -6.17 4.54
C LEU A 21 -35.35 -6.94 5.31
N THR A 22 -35.67 -6.52 6.53
CA THR A 22 -36.72 -7.16 7.33
C THR A 22 -38.07 -7.05 6.63
N VAL A 23 -38.45 -5.84 6.17
CA VAL A 23 -39.71 -5.62 5.46
C VAL A 23 -39.75 -6.39 4.14
N LEU A 24 -38.65 -6.41 3.38
CA LEU A 24 -38.58 -7.10 2.09
C LEU A 24 -38.72 -8.61 2.26
N TYR A 25 -37.94 -9.24 3.14
CA TYR A 25 -38.02 -10.69 3.36
C TYR A 25 -39.33 -11.12 4.03
N SER A 26 -39.82 -10.35 5.01
CA SER A 26 -41.09 -10.67 5.67
C SER A 26 -42.28 -10.49 4.72
N GLY A 27 -42.24 -9.44 3.89
CA GLY A 27 -43.25 -9.19 2.85
C GLY A 27 -43.25 -10.28 1.79
N LEU A 28 -42.07 -10.71 1.32
CA LEU A 28 -41.94 -11.81 0.37
C LEU A 28 -42.53 -13.12 0.93
N LEU A 29 -42.19 -13.47 2.19
CA LEU A 29 -42.68 -14.69 2.82
C LEU A 29 -44.20 -14.64 3.08
N PHE A 30 -44.72 -13.47 3.44
CA PHE A 30 -46.15 -13.24 3.59
C PHE A 30 -46.91 -13.39 2.27
N VAL A 31 -46.43 -12.77 1.18
CA VAL A 31 -47.04 -12.90 -0.16
C VAL A 31 -47.00 -14.35 -0.63
N LEU A 32 -45.88 -15.05 -0.44
CA LEU A 32 -45.76 -16.46 -0.78
C LEU A 32 -46.78 -17.31 -0.01
N THR A 33 -46.93 -17.05 1.29
CA THR A 33 -47.90 -17.76 2.14
C THR A 33 -49.34 -17.47 1.71
N ALA A 34 -49.66 -16.22 1.40
CA ALA A 34 -50.97 -15.83 0.89
C ALA A 34 -51.29 -16.51 -0.46
N LEU A 35 -50.31 -16.61 -1.36
CA LEU A 35 -50.45 -17.30 -2.64
C LEU A 35 -50.67 -18.81 -2.46
N VAL A 36 -49.89 -19.46 -1.59
CA VAL A 36 -50.06 -20.89 -1.28
C VAL A 36 -51.44 -21.14 -0.68
N LEU A 37 -51.87 -20.30 0.27
CA LEU A 37 -53.19 -20.44 0.90
C LEU A 37 -54.32 -20.22 -0.11
N GLY A 38 -54.21 -19.22 -0.99
CA GLY A 38 -55.15 -18.99 -2.09
C GLY A 38 -55.20 -20.17 -3.08
N ALA A 39 -54.05 -20.73 -3.44
CA ALA A 39 -53.95 -21.90 -4.30
C ALA A 39 -54.59 -23.15 -3.65
N THR A 40 -54.38 -23.36 -2.35
CA THR A 40 -55.05 -24.44 -1.62
C THR A 40 -56.56 -24.26 -1.57
N TYR A 41 -57.05 -23.04 -1.39
CA TYR A 41 -58.49 -22.75 -1.42
C TYR A 41 -59.09 -23.06 -2.80
N LEU A 42 -58.43 -22.59 -3.87
CA LEU A 42 -58.84 -22.87 -5.25
C LEU A 42 -58.82 -24.38 -5.56
N ALA A 43 -57.85 -25.12 -5.02
CA ALA A 43 -57.76 -26.57 -5.18
C ALA A 43 -58.88 -27.32 -4.44
N VAL A 44 -59.24 -26.88 -3.23
CA VAL A 44 -60.39 -27.43 -2.48
C VAL A 44 -61.70 -27.14 -3.21
N GLU A 45 -61.90 -25.92 -3.71
CA GLU A 45 -63.09 -25.56 -4.49
C GLU A 45 -63.23 -26.39 -5.78
N ARG A 46 -62.13 -26.65 -6.49
CA ARG A 46 -62.13 -27.47 -7.71
C ARG A 46 -62.25 -28.98 -7.46
N SER A 47 -61.83 -29.48 -6.30
CA SER A 47 -61.93 -30.90 -5.94
C SER A 47 -63.25 -31.28 -5.28
N GLY A 48 -64.03 -30.30 -4.85
CA GLY A 48 -65.38 -30.49 -4.34
C GLY A 48 -66.39 -30.79 -5.45
N GLU A 49 -66.33 -31.97 -6.06
CA GLU A 49 -67.56 -32.57 -6.60
C GLU A 49 -68.42 -32.98 -5.40
N ALA A 50 -69.22 -32.03 -4.90
CA ALA A 50 -70.24 -32.27 -3.91
C ALA A 50 -71.27 -33.24 -4.52
N HIS A 51 -71.02 -34.54 -4.39
CA HIS A 51 -72.03 -35.55 -4.61
C HIS A 51 -72.98 -35.46 -3.40
N PRO A 52 -74.22 -34.97 -3.57
CA PRO A 52 -75.14 -34.93 -2.45
C PRO A 52 -75.39 -36.39 -2.04
N VAL A 53 -75.06 -36.75 -0.80
CA VAL A 53 -75.46 -38.03 -0.23
C VAL A 53 -76.91 -37.89 0.21
N THR A 54 -77.81 -37.61 -0.74
CA THR A 54 -79.24 -37.61 -0.48
C THR A 54 -79.70 -39.05 -0.34
N LYS A 55 -79.48 -39.67 0.82
CA LYS A 55 -80.25 -40.86 1.19
C LYS A 55 -81.62 -40.37 1.67
N GLN A 56 -82.60 -40.43 0.78
CA GLN A 56 -84.00 -40.20 1.12
C GLN A 56 -84.47 -41.41 1.94
N PHE A 57 -84.86 -41.21 3.20
CA PHE A 57 -85.47 -42.25 4.02
C PHE A 57 -86.97 -41.99 4.09
N SER A 58 -87.76 -42.71 3.31
CA SER A 58 -89.21 -42.77 3.51
C SER A 58 -89.50 -43.64 4.73
N VAL A 59 -90.26 -43.12 5.70
CA VAL A 59 -90.71 -43.89 6.86
C VAL A 59 -92.22 -44.04 6.77
N THR A 60 -92.71 -45.27 6.58
CA THR A 60 -94.14 -45.57 6.53
C THR A 60 -94.68 -45.76 7.95
N LYS A 61 -95.71 -44.99 8.32
CA LYS A 61 -96.36 -45.10 9.63
C LYS A 61 -97.55 -46.06 9.53
N ILE A 62 -97.39 -47.25 10.09
CA ILE A 62 -98.47 -48.25 10.19
C ILE A 62 -99.14 -48.09 11.56
N VAL A 63 -100.44 -47.80 11.60
CA VAL A 63 -101.24 -47.77 12.83
C VAL A 63 -102.39 -48.75 12.65
N ASN A 64 -102.49 -49.75 13.52
CA ASN A 64 -103.52 -50.80 13.48
C ASN A 64 -103.61 -51.58 12.14
N GLY A 65 -102.49 -51.74 11.42
CA GLY A 65 -102.43 -52.56 10.21
C GLY A 65 -102.84 -51.88 8.90
N GLU A 66 -103.24 -50.60 8.93
CA GLU A 66 -103.42 -49.77 7.73
C GLU A 66 -102.33 -48.69 7.62
N GLU A 67 -101.88 -48.43 6.40
CA GLU A 67 -100.94 -47.35 6.10
C GLU A 67 -101.66 -46.00 6.17
N VAL A 68 -101.31 -45.18 7.17
CA VAL A 68 -101.97 -43.88 7.43
C VAL A 68 -101.20 -42.71 6.78
N GLY A 69 -100.36 -43.00 5.77
CA GLY A 69 -99.69 -42.00 4.93
C GLY A 69 -98.15 -41.98 5.04
N GLU A 70 -97.53 -41.54 3.95
CA GLU A 70 -96.08 -41.33 3.82
C GLU A 70 -95.73 -39.92 4.33
N PHE A 71 -94.75 -39.83 5.22
CA PHE A 71 -94.22 -38.55 5.70
C PHE A 71 -92.79 -38.38 5.21
N ASP A 72 -92.47 -37.23 4.61
CA ASP A 72 -91.10 -36.86 4.28
C ASP A 72 -90.32 -36.65 5.58
N ALA A 73 -89.43 -37.59 5.91
CA ALA A 73 -88.49 -37.43 7.01
C ALA A 73 -87.42 -36.41 6.58
N VAL A 74 -87.57 -35.16 7.03
CA VAL A 74 -86.59 -34.05 7.03
C VAL A 74 -85.70 -33.95 5.79
N LYS A 75 -85.86 -32.89 4.99
CA LYS A 75 -84.93 -32.56 3.89
C LYS A 75 -83.49 -32.43 4.43
N VAL A 76 -82.70 -33.48 4.26
CA VAL A 76 -81.26 -33.52 4.61
C VAL A 76 -80.48 -32.40 3.89
N ALA A 77 -81.03 -31.85 2.80
CA ALA A 77 -80.50 -30.68 2.10
C ALA A 77 -80.34 -29.43 2.99
N GLU A 78 -81.21 -29.20 3.99
CA GLU A 78 -81.07 -28.07 4.92
C GLU A 78 -79.94 -28.31 5.95
N VAL A 79 -79.74 -29.57 6.36
CA VAL A 79 -78.63 -29.97 7.23
C VAL A 79 -77.30 -29.93 6.47
N GLU A 80 -77.28 -30.33 5.20
CA GLU A 80 -76.10 -30.31 4.34
C GLU A 80 -75.66 -28.87 4.00
N ALA A 81 -76.60 -27.96 3.72
CA ALA A 81 -76.31 -26.54 3.53
C ALA A 81 -75.79 -25.86 4.82
N ALA A 82 -76.36 -26.21 5.98
CA ALA A 82 -75.90 -25.71 7.28
C ALA A 82 -74.49 -26.21 7.64
N VAL A 83 -74.21 -27.50 7.42
CA VAL A 83 -72.88 -28.10 7.64
C VAL A 83 -71.86 -27.48 6.68
N ASN A 84 -72.21 -27.25 5.41
CA ASN A 84 -71.32 -26.63 4.44
C ASN A 84 -70.98 -25.16 4.79
N TYR A 85 -71.97 -24.38 5.27
CA TYR A 85 -71.74 -22.99 5.71
C TYR A 85 -70.85 -22.91 6.97
N GLU A 86 -71.06 -23.78 7.96
CA GLU A 86 -70.20 -23.83 9.14
C GLU A 86 -68.77 -24.27 8.80
N THR A 87 -68.62 -25.24 7.91
CA THR A 87 -67.31 -25.74 7.48
C THR A 87 -66.53 -24.65 6.75
N LEU A 88 -67.15 -23.93 5.80
CA LEU A 88 -66.54 -22.81 5.09
C LEU A 88 -66.20 -21.63 6.03
N ALA A 89 -67.08 -21.31 6.99
CA ALA A 89 -66.85 -20.25 7.96
C ALA A 89 -65.69 -20.57 8.92
N ASN A 90 -65.54 -21.84 9.31
CA ASN A 90 -64.42 -22.30 10.13
C ASN A 90 -63.12 -22.30 9.32
N LEU A 91 -63.13 -22.80 8.08
CA LEU A 91 -61.98 -22.74 7.17
C LEU A 91 -61.50 -21.30 6.95
N ARG A 92 -62.40 -20.34 6.77
CA ARG A 92 -62.05 -18.91 6.65
C ARG A 92 -61.40 -18.36 7.91
N ARG A 93 -61.94 -18.67 9.10
CA ARG A 93 -61.36 -18.26 10.39
C ARG A 93 -59.98 -18.86 10.61
N PHE A 94 -59.82 -20.16 10.36
CA PHE A 94 -58.52 -20.82 10.44
C PHE A 94 -57.52 -20.24 9.44
N SER A 95 -57.95 -19.97 8.20
CA SER A 95 -57.11 -19.36 7.17
C SER A 95 -56.58 -17.98 7.58
N PHE A 96 -57.44 -17.10 8.11
CA PHE A 96 -57.00 -15.80 8.63
C PHE A 96 -56.10 -15.92 9.88
N ALA A 97 -56.37 -16.88 10.77
CA ALA A 97 -55.54 -17.12 11.94
C ALA A 97 -54.13 -17.61 11.55
N VAL A 98 -54.04 -18.53 10.59
CA VAL A 98 -52.77 -19.02 10.03
C VAL A 98 -52.03 -17.88 9.32
N LEU A 99 -52.72 -17.10 8.49
CA LEU A 99 -52.13 -15.96 7.78
C LEU A 99 -51.55 -14.92 8.76
N GLY A 100 -52.30 -14.58 9.81
CA GLY A 100 -51.84 -13.67 10.86
C GLY A 100 -50.65 -14.24 11.64
N GLY A 101 -50.70 -15.53 12.00
CA GLY A 101 -49.61 -16.22 12.68
C GLY A 101 -48.32 -16.22 11.86
N VAL A 102 -48.41 -16.56 10.57
CA VAL A 102 -47.24 -16.55 9.67
C VAL A 102 -46.72 -15.14 9.47
N ALA A 103 -47.58 -14.11 9.36
CA ALA A 103 -47.13 -12.72 9.26
C ALA A 103 -46.25 -12.30 10.45
N VAL A 104 -46.68 -12.61 11.68
CA VAL A 104 -45.93 -12.31 12.91
C VAL A 104 -44.62 -13.11 12.94
N ALA A 105 -44.66 -14.40 12.64
CA ALA A 105 -43.46 -15.25 12.59
C ALA A 105 -42.45 -14.77 11.55
N SER A 106 -42.92 -14.34 10.37
CA SER A 106 -42.10 -13.81 9.28
C SER A 106 -41.35 -12.55 9.71
N LEU A 107 -42.06 -11.61 10.35
CA LEU A 107 -41.48 -10.36 10.86
C LEU A 107 -40.41 -10.63 11.91
N ALA A 108 -40.68 -11.54 12.85
CA ALA A 108 -39.71 -11.93 13.87
C ALA A 108 -38.45 -12.56 13.24
N LEU A 109 -38.64 -13.50 12.31
CA LEU A 109 -37.53 -14.19 11.65
C LEU A 109 -36.70 -13.25 10.77
N GLY A 110 -37.36 -12.39 9.99
CA GLY A 110 -36.70 -11.36 9.17
C GLY A 110 -35.87 -10.39 10.01
N TRP A 111 -36.38 -9.97 11.18
CA TRP A 111 -35.67 -9.08 12.09
C TRP A 111 -34.40 -9.71 12.69
N ILE A 112 -34.46 -11.00 13.00
CA ILE A 112 -33.32 -11.80 13.50
C ILE A 112 -32.28 -11.99 12.41
N LEU A 113 -32.68 -12.48 11.23
CA LEU A 113 -31.79 -12.75 10.10
C LEU A 113 -31.08 -11.48 9.62
N SER A 114 -31.84 -10.39 9.45
CA SER A 114 -31.27 -9.10 9.04
C SER A 114 -30.29 -8.54 10.09
N GLY A 115 -30.60 -8.71 11.37
CA GLY A 115 -29.70 -8.33 12.46
C GLY A 115 -28.39 -9.11 12.45
N ARG A 116 -28.44 -10.41 12.16
CA ARG A 116 -27.25 -11.27 12.07
C ARG A 116 -26.40 -10.94 10.84
N ALA A 117 -27.02 -10.74 9.68
CA ALA A 117 -26.32 -10.41 8.43
C ALA A 117 -25.61 -9.05 8.48
N LEU A 118 -26.16 -8.07 9.18
CA LEU A 118 -25.59 -6.71 9.28
C LEU A 118 -24.65 -6.52 10.48
N ARG A 119 -24.48 -7.52 11.34
CA ARG A 119 -23.60 -7.44 12.50
C ARG A 119 -22.13 -7.18 12.12
N PRO A 120 -21.54 -7.86 11.11
CA PRO A 120 -20.17 -7.63 10.67
C PRO A 120 -19.93 -6.22 10.12
N VAL A 121 -20.89 -5.66 9.38
CA VAL A 121 -20.79 -4.31 8.82
C VAL A 121 -20.69 -3.26 9.93
N ARG A 122 -21.44 -3.45 11.03
CA ARG A 122 -21.38 -2.54 12.19
C ARG A 122 -20.06 -2.66 12.95
N SER A 123 -19.45 -3.83 13.03
CA SER A 123 -18.12 -3.96 13.65
C SER A 123 -17.07 -3.26 12.80
N ILE A 124 -17.07 -3.48 11.48
CA ILE A 124 -16.17 -2.78 10.54
C ILE A 124 -16.31 -1.26 10.69
N SER A 125 -17.55 -0.74 10.63
CA SER A 125 -17.79 0.70 10.72
C SER A 125 -17.40 1.31 12.06
N ARG A 126 -17.53 0.57 13.17
CA ARG A 126 -17.11 1.06 14.49
C ARG A 126 -15.61 1.08 14.61
N THR A 127 -14.93 -0.02 14.26
CA THR A 127 -13.47 -0.08 14.26
C THR A 127 -12.90 0.99 13.33
N ALA A 128 -13.45 1.18 12.15
CA ALA A 128 -13.04 2.26 11.25
C ALA A 128 -13.27 3.67 11.82
N ALA A 129 -14.34 3.89 12.59
CA ALA A 129 -14.62 5.18 13.25
C ALA A 129 -13.75 5.42 14.50
N ASP A 130 -13.32 4.36 15.17
CA ASP A 130 -12.46 4.41 16.36
C ASP A 130 -10.98 4.56 15.99
N ILE A 131 -10.59 4.25 14.74
CA ILE A 131 -9.24 4.49 14.23
C ILE A 131 -8.99 6.00 14.14
N GLN A 132 -8.10 6.48 15.01
CA GLN A 132 -7.61 7.85 15.02
C GLN A 132 -6.22 7.91 14.36
N ALA A 133 -5.84 9.08 13.85
CA ALA A 133 -4.50 9.30 13.27
C ALA A 133 -3.34 9.01 14.25
N THR A 134 -3.63 8.97 15.55
CA THR A 134 -2.67 8.64 16.62
C THR A 134 -2.51 7.14 16.85
N ASP A 135 -3.55 6.33 16.63
CA ASP A 135 -3.56 4.88 16.83
C ASP A 135 -4.05 4.14 15.58
N LEU A 136 -3.15 4.01 14.61
CA LEU A 136 -3.33 3.21 13.40
C LEU A 136 -2.99 1.73 13.62
N SER A 137 -2.75 1.28 14.86
CA SER A 137 -2.37 -0.12 15.14
C SER A 137 -3.58 -1.06 15.19
N GLN A 138 -4.78 -0.51 15.30
CA GLN A 138 -6.01 -1.28 15.34
C GLN A 138 -6.32 -1.92 13.98
N ARG A 139 -6.89 -3.13 14.04
CA ARG A 139 -7.26 -3.93 12.87
C ARG A 139 -8.66 -4.50 13.08
N ILE A 140 -9.40 -4.61 12.00
CA ILE A 140 -10.76 -5.17 11.98
C ILE A 140 -10.70 -6.67 12.30
N ARG A 141 -9.76 -7.42 11.68
CA ARG A 141 -9.57 -8.87 11.87
C ARG A 141 -10.89 -9.64 11.87
N LEU A 142 -11.69 -9.46 10.81
CA LEU A 142 -13.01 -10.07 10.73
C LEU A 142 -12.89 -11.60 10.70
N GLN A 143 -13.52 -12.26 11.67
CA GLN A 143 -13.57 -13.72 11.77
C GLN A 143 -14.80 -14.25 11.01
N GLY A 144 -14.62 -15.29 10.19
CA GLY A 144 -15.73 -15.93 9.48
C GLY A 144 -15.34 -16.58 8.15
N PRO A 145 -16.33 -17.01 7.36
CA PRO A 145 -16.14 -17.51 5.99
C PRO A 145 -15.46 -16.45 5.10
N LYS A 146 -14.83 -16.89 3.99
CA LYS A 146 -14.34 -15.98 2.94
C LYS A 146 -15.52 -15.52 2.09
N ASP A 147 -16.22 -14.50 2.56
CA ASP A 147 -17.29 -13.81 1.85
C ASP A 147 -16.88 -12.37 1.50
N GLU A 148 -17.73 -11.65 0.76
CA GLU A 148 -17.45 -10.28 0.31
C GLU A 148 -17.21 -9.30 1.46
N LEU A 149 -17.76 -9.59 2.65
CA LEU A 149 -17.55 -8.78 3.85
C LEU A 149 -16.16 -9.02 4.45
N ARG A 150 -15.65 -10.25 4.39
CA ARG A 150 -14.28 -10.57 4.79
C ARG A 150 -13.26 -9.97 3.82
N ASP A 151 -13.49 -10.06 2.52
CA ASP A 151 -12.60 -9.46 1.52
C ASP A 151 -12.51 -7.93 1.69
N LEU A 152 -13.64 -7.28 2.00
CA LEU A 152 -13.67 -5.86 2.34
C LEU A 152 -12.87 -5.55 3.62
N ALA A 153 -13.03 -6.35 4.67
CA ALA A 153 -12.29 -6.19 5.92
C ALA A 153 -10.78 -6.34 5.71
N ASP A 154 -10.36 -7.36 4.96
CA ASP A 154 -8.94 -7.62 4.65
C ASP A 154 -8.34 -6.47 3.81
N THR A 155 -9.10 -5.92 2.86
CA THR A 155 -8.70 -4.75 2.06
C THR A 155 -8.49 -3.51 2.94
N VAL A 156 -9.41 -3.25 3.87
CA VAL A 156 -9.28 -2.14 4.82
C VAL A 156 -8.09 -2.35 5.75
N ASP A 157 -7.89 -3.56 6.28
CA ASP A 157 -6.75 -3.89 7.13
C ASP A 157 -5.41 -3.68 6.39
N SER A 158 -5.31 -4.05 5.11
CA SER A 158 -4.12 -3.79 4.28
C SER A 158 -3.88 -2.29 4.05
N MET A 159 -4.94 -1.50 3.82
CA MET A 159 -4.82 -0.04 3.72
C MET A 159 -4.31 0.56 5.03
N LEU A 160 -4.82 0.10 6.17
CA LEU A 160 -4.39 0.54 7.50
C LEU A 160 -2.94 0.17 7.81
N GLU A 161 -2.49 -1.01 7.38
CA GLU A 161 -1.09 -1.42 7.51
C GLU A 161 -0.15 -0.49 6.74
N ARG A 162 -0.47 -0.20 5.47
CA ARG A 162 0.31 0.74 4.66
C ARG A 162 0.35 2.14 5.26
N LEU A 163 -0.76 2.59 5.85
CA LEU A 163 -0.82 3.88 6.56
C LEU A 163 0.04 3.87 7.83
N ASP A 164 -0.07 2.83 8.66
CA ASP A 164 0.70 2.67 9.90
C ASP A 164 2.21 2.65 9.63
N GLU A 165 2.64 1.92 8.60
CA GLU A 165 4.04 1.91 8.13
C GLU A 165 4.51 3.30 7.70
N ALA A 166 3.73 4.01 6.88
CA ALA A 166 4.06 5.36 6.43
C ALA A 166 4.16 6.35 7.60
N PHE A 167 3.22 6.30 8.55
CA PHE A 167 3.25 7.17 9.73
C PHE A 167 4.43 6.85 10.66
N ARG A 168 4.76 5.57 10.86
CA ARG A 168 5.96 5.18 11.62
C ARG A 168 7.23 5.69 10.97
N ALA A 169 7.37 5.51 9.67
CA ALA A 169 8.52 6.02 8.91
C ALA A 169 8.63 7.56 9.00
N GLN A 170 7.50 8.26 8.95
CA GLN A 170 7.47 9.72 9.11
C GLN A 170 7.88 10.16 10.52
N ARG A 171 7.35 9.52 11.58
CA ARG A 171 7.72 9.84 12.97
C ARG A 171 9.22 9.61 13.21
N GLN A 172 9.72 8.46 12.77
CA GLN A 172 11.14 8.13 12.86
C GLN A 172 12.00 9.18 12.14
N LEU A 173 11.60 9.61 10.94
CA LEU A 173 12.30 10.67 10.21
C LEU A 173 12.32 12.01 10.96
N ILE A 174 11.21 12.41 11.60
CA ILE A 174 11.13 13.65 12.38
C ILE A 174 12.03 13.57 13.63
N ASP A 175 12.01 12.44 14.33
CA ASP A 175 12.82 12.22 15.53
C ASP A 175 14.31 12.24 15.17
N ASP A 176 14.70 11.49 14.13
CA ASP A 176 16.07 11.41 13.64
C ASP A 176 16.57 12.78 13.14
N ALA A 177 15.76 13.50 12.36
CA ALA A 177 16.07 14.86 11.94
C ALA A 177 16.29 15.80 13.14
N SER A 178 15.43 15.69 14.16
CA SER A 178 15.53 16.51 15.37
C SER A 178 16.84 16.23 16.13
N HIS A 179 17.24 14.96 16.21
CA HIS A 179 18.50 14.56 16.85
C HIS A 179 19.73 15.02 16.06
N GLU A 180 19.74 14.82 14.74
CA GLU A 180 20.87 15.18 13.87
C GLU A 180 21.05 16.69 13.69
N LEU A 181 19.97 17.48 13.79
CA LEU A 181 20.04 18.95 13.78
C LEU A 181 20.50 19.53 15.12
N ARG A 182 20.19 18.87 16.25
CA ARG A 182 20.56 19.37 17.59
C ARG A 182 22.07 19.39 17.80
N SER A 183 22.80 18.41 17.26
CA SER A 183 24.27 18.31 17.40
C SER A 183 25.03 19.48 16.73
N PRO A 184 24.87 19.78 15.42
CA PRO A 184 25.55 20.91 14.79
C PRO A 184 25.10 22.25 15.40
N LEU A 185 23.83 22.38 15.80
CA LEU A 185 23.34 23.58 16.47
C LEU A 185 24.02 23.80 17.84
N ALA A 186 24.29 22.73 18.60
CA ALA A 186 25.07 22.81 19.83
C ALA A 186 26.53 23.21 19.58
N ILE A 187 27.14 22.72 18.49
CA ILE A 187 28.51 23.10 18.09
C ILE A 187 28.58 24.57 17.71
N ILE A 188 27.63 25.05 16.91
CA ILE A 188 27.55 26.47 16.52
C ILE A 188 27.45 27.33 17.78
N ARG A 189 26.51 27.00 18.69
CA ARG A 189 26.31 27.76 19.92
C ARG A 189 27.55 27.77 20.80
N ALA A 190 28.18 26.61 21.02
CA ALA A 190 29.40 26.54 21.83
C ALA A 190 30.57 27.35 21.26
N ASN A 191 30.76 27.37 19.93
CA ASN A 191 31.83 28.14 19.30
C ASN A 191 31.54 29.65 19.32
N VAL A 192 30.28 30.05 19.11
CA VAL A 192 29.88 31.46 19.22
C VAL A 192 30.02 31.95 20.66
N ASP A 193 29.53 31.18 21.65
CA ASP A 193 29.64 31.52 23.07
C ASP A 193 31.11 31.63 23.51
N ALA A 194 31.97 30.71 23.03
CA ALA A 194 33.40 30.74 23.33
C ALA A 194 34.08 32.01 22.80
N VAL A 195 33.77 32.42 21.56
CA VAL A 195 34.32 33.67 20.97
C VAL A 195 33.79 34.92 21.66
N LEU A 196 32.51 34.93 22.07
CA LEU A 196 31.91 36.08 22.75
C LEU A 196 32.39 36.25 24.19
N THR A 197 32.76 35.16 24.86
CA THR A 197 33.17 35.19 26.28
C THR A 197 34.69 35.35 26.46
N ALA A 198 35.48 35.04 25.43
CA ALA A 198 36.94 35.13 25.49
C ALA A 198 37.45 36.52 25.10
N GLU A 199 37.64 37.40 26.10
CA GLU A 199 38.15 38.77 25.95
C GLU A 199 39.54 38.84 25.27
N ASP A 200 40.40 37.83 25.50
CA ASP A 200 41.77 37.74 24.96
C ASP A 200 41.95 36.69 23.84
N SER A 201 40.86 36.28 23.17
CA SER A 201 40.96 35.30 22.07
C SER A 201 41.84 35.79 20.92
N ASN A 202 42.87 35.00 20.57
CA ASN A 202 43.75 35.31 19.45
C ASN A 202 43.01 35.15 18.10
N GLU A 203 43.44 35.85 17.07
CA GLU A 203 42.89 35.78 15.70
C GLU A 203 42.81 34.35 15.17
N GLU A 204 43.78 33.50 15.53
CA GLU A 204 43.82 32.09 15.14
C GLU A 204 42.71 31.25 15.80
N GLU A 205 42.37 31.53 17.06
CA GLU A 205 41.27 30.88 17.77
C GLU A 205 39.92 31.29 17.19
N ARG A 206 39.75 32.59 16.87
CA ARG A 206 38.56 33.11 16.20
C ARG A 206 38.37 32.49 14.81
N ARG A 207 39.42 32.34 14.02
CA ARG A 207 39.37 31.63 12.72
C ARG A 207 39.01 30.16 12.88
N THR A 208 39.52 29.51 13.92
CA THR A 208 39.20 28.10 14.19
C THR A 208 37.73 27.93 14.55
N ALA A 209 37.19 28.79 15.42
CA ALA A 209 35.78 28.83 15.76
C ALA A 209 34.90 29.13 14.53
N ALA A 210 35.27 30.12 13.71
CA ALA A 210 34.56 30.45 12.48
C ALA A 210 34.52 29.27 11.49
N ARG A 211 35.64 28.58 11.27
CA ARG A 211 35.70 27.35 10.45
C ARG A 211 34.83 26.22 11.04
N SER A 212 34.72 26.14 12.37
CA SER A 212 33.88 25.16 13.03
C SER A 212 32.38 25.44 12.81
N VAL A 213 31.99 26.71 12.91
CA VAL A 213 30.63 27.18 12.62
C VAL A 213 30.28 26.96 11.16
N ASP A 214 31.19 27.30 10.24
CA ASP A 214 31.02 27.11 8.80
C ASP A 214 30.76 25.63 8.47
N ARG A 215 31.62 24.72 8.92
CA ARG A 215 31.43 23.27 8.75
C ARG A 215 30.10 22.76 9.33
N ALA A 216 29.72 23.24 10.52
CA ALA A 216 28.46 22.85 11.14
C ALA A 216 27.23 23.35 10.35
N THR A 217 27.33 24.55 9.78
CA THR A 217 26.28 25.16 8.95
C THR A 217 26.14 24.42 7.61
N THR A 218 27.26 24.13 6.92
CA THR A 218 27.27 23.29 5.71
C THR A 218 26.65 21.92 5.97
N ARG A 219 26.96 21.29 7.11
CA ARG A 219 26.33 20.02 7.53
C ARG A 219 24.82 20.17 7.72
N MET A 220 24.34 21.26 8.32
CA MET A 220 22.90 21.51 8.45
C MET A 220 22.23 21.73 7.10
N THR A 221 22.87 22.45 6.17
CA THR A 221 22.36 22.65 4.80
C THR A 221 22.16 21.32 4.10
N HIS A 222 23.17 20.45 4.09
CA HIS A 222 23.04 19.11 3.50
C HIS A 222 21.96 18.27 4.18
N LEU A 223 21.87 18.28 5.51
CA LEU A 223 20.79 17.58 6.23
C LEU A 223 19.40 18.06 5.81
N VAL A 224 19.22 19.38 5.65
CA VAL A 224 17.94 19.94 5.20
C VAL A 224 17.66 19.56 3.75
N GLU A 225 18.65 19.64 2.87
CA GLU A 225 18.52 19.20 1.48
C GLU A 225 18.18 17.71 1.38
N ASP A 226 18.76 16.87 2.23
CA ASP A 226 18.53 15.43 2.34
C ASP A 226 17.09 15.12 2.79
N LEU A 227 16.60 15.86 3.80
CA LEU A 227 15.22 15.77 4.26
C LEU A 227 14.22 16.24 3.19
N LEU A 228 14.52 17.34 2.48
CA LEU A 228 13.68 17.86 1.41
C LEU A 228 13.63 16.94 0.18
N ALA A 229 14.74 16.29 -0.18
CA ALA A 229 14.75 15.24 -1.20
C ALA A 229 13.92 14.04 -0.77
N THR A 230 13.93 13.72 0.53
CA THR A 230 13.12 12.63 1.06
C THR A 230 11.63 12.95 1.02
N ALA A 231 11.23 14.16 1.41
CA ALA A 231 9.83 14.58 1.43
C ALA A 231 9.22 14.70 0.01
N ARG A 232 10.01 15.08 -1.00
CA ARG A 232 9.54 15.23 -2.39
C ARG A 232 9.06 13.94 -3.04
N ARG A 233 9.35 12.77 -2.46
CA ARG A 233 8.86 11.47 -2.93
C ARG A 233 7.41 11.16 -2.70
N ASN A 234 6.73 11.87 -1.79
CA ASN A 234 5.29 11.69 -1.65
C ASN A 234 4.52 12.41 -2.77
N ALA A 235 5.21 13.17 -3.64
CA ALA A 235 4.67 13.62 -4.90
C ALA A 235 5.09 12.62 -6.01
N PRO A 236 4.19 12.22 -6.92
CA PRO A 236 4.58 11.44 -8.10
C PRO A 236 5.72 12.18 -8.83
N ALA A 237 6.73 11.43 -9.28
CA ALA A 237 7.90 11.95 -9.97
C ALA A 237 7.46 12.93 -11.08
N LEU A 238 7.68 14.22 -10.86
CA LEU A 238 7.25 15.29 -11.76
C LEU A 238 8.50 15.91 -12.37
N ALA A 239 9.08 15.17 -13.32
CA ALA A 239 9.72 15.65 -14.54
C ALA A 239 10.23 14.41 -15.30
N ASP A 240 9.38 13.81 -16.14
CA ASP A 240 9.83 12.82 -17.13
C ASP A 240 10.52 13.57 -18.28
N ALA A 241 11.77 14.00 -18.06
CA ALA A 241 12.61 14.58 -19.10
C ALA A 241 13.65 13.54 -19.56
N ASP A 242 14.05 13.65 -20.83
CA ASP A 242 15.21 12.92 -21.34
C ASP A 242 16.48 13.51 -20.70
N VAL A 243 17.14 12.72 -19.86
CA VAL A 243 18.34 13.09 -19.12
C VAL A 243 19.55 12.36 -19.67
N ASP A 244 20.62 13.08 -20.00
CA ASP A 244 21.91 12.46 -20.30
C ASP A 244 22.64 12.10 -19.00
N LEU A 245 22.68 10.80 -18.71
CA LEU A 245 23.30 10.23 -17.52
C LEU A 245 24.81 10.49 -17.47
N ALA A 246 25.47 10.56 -18.63
CA ALA A 246 26.90 10.88 -18.69
C ALA A 246 27.15 12.35 -18.35
N ALA A 247 26.25 13.26 -18.76
CA ALA A 247 26.33 14.67 -18.40
C ALA A 247 26.15 14.88 -16.89
N ALA A 248 25.11 14.27 -16.29
CA ALA A 248 24.88 14.34 -14.85
C ALA A 248 26.07 13.81 -14.03
N ALA A 249 26.70 12.71 -14.49
CA ALA A 249 27.90 12.17 -13.85
C ALA A 249 29.12 13.08 -14.05
N ALA A 250 29.27 13.71 -15.22
CA ALA A 250 30.36 14.64 -15.50
C ALA A 250 30.27 15.89 -14.62
N GLU A 251 29.09 16.49 -14.48
CA GLU A 251 28.86 17.65 -13.61
C GLU A 251 29.18 17.33 -12.14
N ALA A 252 28.73 16.17 -11.64
CA ALA A 252 29.09 15.72 -10.30
C ALA A 252 30.61 15.55 -10.13
N CYS A 253 31.32 15.03 -11.14
CA CYS A 253 32.78 14.94 -11.10
C CYS A 253 33.45 16.32 -11.04
N GLU A 254 32.93 17.31 -11.76
CA GLU A 254 33.46 18.69 -11.77
C GLU A 254 33.30 19.36 -10.42
N GLU A 255 32.17 19.14 -9.74
CA GLU A 255 31.90 19.62 -8.38
C GLU A 255 32.90 19.08 -7.35
N PHE A 256 33.25 17.79 -7.44
CA PHE A 256 34.12 17.13 -6.46
C PHE A 256 35.62 17.14 -6.82
N LEU A 257 35.98 17.58 -8.03
CA LEU A 257 37.38 17.63 -8.48
C LEU A 257 38.27 18.50 -7.57
N PRO A 258 37.88 19.72 -7.15
CA PRO A 258 38.70 20.53 -6.26
C PRO A 258 38.97 19.86 -4.92
N LEU A 259 37.95 19.21 -4.33
CA LEU A 259 38.06 18.51 -3.05
C LEU A 259 38.93 17.25 -3.15
N ALA A 260 38.84 16.51 -4.26
CA ALA A 260 39.70 15.37 -4.52
C ALA A 260 41.17 15.80 -4.61
N VAL A 261 41.47 16.88 -5.34
CA VAL A 261 42.82 17.44 -5.47
C VAL A 261 43.36 17.92 -4.12
N GLU A 262 42.55 18.61 -3.31
CA GLU A 262 42.93 19.06 -1.96
C GLU A 262 43.34 17.89 -1.05
N ARG A 263 42.70 16.72 -1.22
CA ARG A 263 43.02 15.49 -0.49
C ARG A 263 44.12 14.64 -1.12
N GLY A 264 44.71 15.08 -2.23
CA GLY A 264 45.74 14.33 -2.95
C GLY A 264 45.21 13.08 -3.65
N LEU A 265 43.94 13.09 -4.05
CA LEU A 265 43.28 11.99 -4.77
C LEU A 265 43.24 12.29 -6.27
N THR A 266 43.29 11.25 -7.09
CA THR A 266 43.11 11.38 -8.55
C THR A 266 41.70 10.96 -8.93
N LEU A 267 40.99 11.82 -9.68
CA LEU A 267 39.65 11.50 -10.19
C LEU A 267 39.71 11.21 -11.70
N HIS A 268 39.36 9.98 -12.07
CA HIS A 268 39.38 9.51 -13.46
C HIS A 268 37.97 9.25 -13.98
N ARG A 269 37.68 9.76 -15.19
CA ARG A 269 36.35 9.69 -15.82
C ARG A 269 36.38 8.78 -17.04
N ARG A 270 35.47 7.81 -17.10
CA ARG A 270 35.22 6.91 -18.24
C ARG A 270 33.73 6.91 -18.59
N LEU A 271 33.26 8.05 -19.10
CA LEU A 271 31.84 8.29 -19.35
C LEU A 271 31.52 8.04 -20.82
N THR A 272 30.74 6.99 -21.10
CA THR A 272 30.21 6.74 -22.44
C THR A 272 29.11 7.76 -22.75
N THR A 273 29.14 8.42 -23.91
CA THR A 273 28.13 9.41 -24.30
C THR A 273 26.84 8.78 -24.82
N GLY A 274 25.72 9.50 -24.78
CA GLY A 274 24.45 9.05 -25.38
C GLY A 274 23.64 8.08 -24.50
N LEU A 275 23.86 8.15 -23.18
CA LEU A 275 23.16 7.36 -22.18
C LEU A 275 21.95 8.17 -21.69
N THR A 276 20.80 8.00 -22.35
CA THR A 276 19.60 8.79 -22.00
C THR A 276 18.63 7.99 -21.14
N VAL A 277 18.25 8.55 -20.00
CA VAL A 277 17.27 7.99 -19.07
C VAL A 277 16.12 8.97 -18.88
N ILE A 278 14.93 8.47 -18.61
CA ILE A 278 13.78 9.33 -18.27
C ILE A 278 13.85 9.63 -16.77
N GLY A 279 13.88 10.90 -16.40
CA GLY A 279 13.76 11.32 -15.01
C GLY A 279 14.31 12.70 -14.70
N ASP A 280 14.80 12.85 -13.46
CA ASP A 280 15.27 14.12 -12.92
C ASP A 280 16.80 14.20 -12.95
N HIS A 281 17.32 15.11 -13.77
CA HIS A 281 18.75 15.35 -13.94
C HIS A 281 19.44 15.73 -12.62
N ASP A 282 18.84 16.62 -11.82
CA ASP A 282 19.43 17.05 -10.55
C ASP A 282 19.44 15.93 -9.52
N ALA A 283 18.40 15.09 -9.52
CA ALA A 283 18.38 13.91 -8.67
C ALA A 283 19.51 12.94 -9.04
N LEU A 284 19.68 12.62 -10.32
CA LEU A 284 20.73 11.70 -10.76
C LEU A 284 22.14 12.26 -10.53
N ARG A 285 22.38 13.55 -10.82
CA ARG A 285 23.62 14.25 -10.48
C ARG A 285 23.92 14.16 -8.99
N ARG A 286 22.91 14.38 -8.14
CA ARG A 286 23.03 14.27 -6.68
C ARG A 286 23.33 12.85 -6.21
N ALA A 287 22.76 11.82 -6.82
CA ALA A 287 23.09 10.44 -6.49
C ALA A 287 24.59 10.16 -6.75
N VAL A 288 25.11 10.57 -7.90
CA VAL A 288 26.54 10.44 -8.22
C VAL A 288 27.39 11.29 -7.27
N GLY A 289 26.98 12.51 -6.96
CA GLY A 289 27.64 13.38 -5.98
C GLY A 289 27.73 12.77 -4.58
N ASN A 290 26.69 12.08 -4.12
CA ASN A 290 26.71 11.38 -2.83
C ASN A 290 27.70 10.20 -2.81
N LEU A 291 27.82 9.47 -3.93
CA LEU A 291 28.84 8.42 -4.07
C LEU A 291 30.26 9.03 -4.07
N LEU A 292 30.47 10.10 -4.83
CA LEU A 292 31.75 10.81 -4.89
C LEU A 292 32.16 11.41 -3.55
N SER A 293 31.22 11.99 -2.81
CA SER A 293 31.44 12.48 -1.45
C SER A 293 31.94 11.37 -0.52
N ASN A 294 31.37 10.17 -0.62
CA ASN A 294 31.83 9.02 0.14
C ASN A 294 33.23 8.56 -0.30
N ALA A 295 33.45 8.43 -1.62
CA ALA A 295 34.73 8.02 -2.19
C ALA A 295 35.88 8.97 -1.77
N VAL A 296 35.71 10.28 -1.96
CA VAL A 296 36.70 11.31 -1.57
C VAL A 296 36.93 11.34 -0.06
N ARG A 297 35.91 10.99 0.73
CA ARG A 297 36.01 10.97 2.18
C ARG A 297 36.83 9.79 2.71
N LEU A 298 36.57 8.60 2.16
CA LEU A 298 37.04 7.32 2.70
C LEU A 298 38.32 6.82 2.04
N SER A 299 38.62 7.27 0.82
CA SER A 299 39.84 6.87 0.12
C SER A 299 41.10 7.43 0.78
N PRO A 300 42.16 6.61 0.95
CA PRO A 300 43.48 7.09 1.38
C PRO A 300 44.07 8.10 0.39
N PRO A 301 44.85 9.10 0.83
CA PRO A 301 45.54 10.02 -0.07
C PRO A 301 46.46 9.28 -1.07
N GLY A 302 46.56 9.79 -2.30
CA GLY A 302 47.37 9.19 -3.38
C GLY A 302 46.67 8.10 -4.19
N THR A 303 45.43 7.75 -3.84
CA THR A 303 44.64 6.71 -4.54
C THR A 303 43.80 7.27 -5.68
N LEU A 304 43.21 6.36 -6.45
CA LEU A 304 42.41 6.64 -7.64
C LEU A 304 40.92 6.43 -7.39
N ILE A 305 40.11 7.45 -7.64
CA ILE A 305 38.65 7.33 -7.74
C ILE A 305 38.29 7.27 -9.23
N THR A 306 37.57 6.23 -9.64
CA THR A 306 37.12 6.06 -11.03
C THR A 306 35.60 6.19 -11.12
N VAL A 307 35.14 7.13 -11.93
CA VAL A 307 33.72 7.24 -12.32
C VAL A 307 33.57 6.75 -13.75
N ALA A 308 32.73 5.73 -13.94
CA ALA A 308 32.47 5.17 -15.25
C ALA A 308 30.97 5.14 -15.53
N ALA A 309 30.58 5.29 -16.79
CA ALA A 309 29.20 5.17 -17.22
C ALA A 309 29.12 4.40 -18.54
N GLY A 310 28.11 3.56 -18.67
CA GLY A 310 27.94 2.74 -19.86
C GLY A 310 26.53 2.16 -20.02
N ARG A 311 26.39 1.35 -21.06
CA ARG A 311 25.16 0.63 -21.42
C ARG A 311 25.43 -0.87 -21.40
N SER A 312 24.45 -1.63 -20.95
CA SER A 312 24.45 -3.09 -20.98
C SER A 312 23.05 -3.60 -21.31
N THR A 313 22.88 -4.20 -22.48
CA THR A 313 21.60 -4.74 -22.97
C THR A 313 20.44 -3.73 -22.80
N ASN A 314 19.61 -3.90 -21.77
CA ASN A 314 18.42 -3.08 -21.47
C ASN A 314 18.62 -2.14 -20.26
N TRP A 315 19.86 -1.94 -19.84
CA TRP A 315 20.21 -1.14 -18.67
C TRP A 315 21.31 -0.14 -18.99
N LEU A 316 21.20 1.05 -18.42
CA LEU A 316 22.26 2.02 -18.30
C LEU A 316 22.87 1.90 -16.91
N TRP A 317 24.16 2.19 -16.79
CA TRP A 317 24.83 2.14 -15.49
C TRP A 317 25.80 3.29 -15.30
N VAL A 318 25.92 3.72 -14.04
CA VAL A 318 27.00 4.59 -13.54
C VAL A 318 27.66 3.90 -12.37
N ALA A 319 28.98 3.80 -12.39
CA ALA A 319 29.76 3.19 -11.34
C ALA A 319 30.76 4.20 -10.75
N VAL A 320 30.87 4.22 -9.43
CA VAL A 320 31.92 4.93 -8.71
C VAL A 320 32.74 3.87 -7.97
N ARG A 321 34.01 3.76 -8.34
CA ARG A 321 35.00 2.91 -7.67
C ARG A 321 35.97 3.77 -6.89
N ASP A 322 36.23 3.36 -5.67
CA ASP A 322 37.23 3.94 -4.79
C ASP A 322 38.15 2.85 -4.22
N GLU A 323 39.24 3.27 -3.58
CA GLU A 323 40.20 2.39 -2.90
C GLU A 323 40.08 2.56 -1.37
N ASP A 324 38.83 2.62 -0.87
CA ASP A 324 38.56 2.66 0.56
C ASP A 324 38.97 1.34 1.28
N PRO A 325 38.92 1.28 2.62
CA PRO A 325 39.25 0.06 3.35
C PRO A 325 38.33 -1.16 3.04
N GLY A 326 37.26 -0.97 2.26
CA GLY A 326 36.26 -1.98 1.97
C GLY A 326 35.22 -2.16 3.08
N ILE A 327 34.17 -2.91 2.76
CA ILE A 327 33.00 -3.16 3.61
C ILE A 327 32.89 -4.68 3.85
N LEU A 328 32.63 -5.07 5.11
CA LEU A 328 32.40 -6.47 5.49
C LEU A 328 31.15 -7.02 4.80
N ASP A 329 31.18 -8.29 4.36
CA ASP A 329 30.05 -8.94 3.67
C ASP A 329 28.72 -8.83 4.44
N ASP A 330 28.74 -9.03 5.76
CA ASP A 330 27.56 -8.92 6.64
C ASP A 330 26.94 -7.51 6.65
N ASP A 331 27.75 -6.50 6.32
CA ASP A 331 27.39 -5.10 6.35
C ASP A 331 26.97 -4.58 4.96
N GLN A 332 27.35 -5.26 3.86
CA GLN A 332 27.09 -4.82 2.48
C GLN A 332 25.61 -4.66 2.15
N THR A 333 24.72 -5.45 2.76
CA THR A 333 23.27 -5.31 2.57
C THR A 333 22.68 -4.11 3.33
N ARG A 334 23.34 -3.70 4.42
CA ARG A 334 22.85 -2.67 5.33
C ARG A 334 23.41 -1.28 5.03
N VAL A 335 24.43 -1.17 4.18
CA VAL A 335 25.07 0.13 3.87
C VAL A 335 24.14 1.16 3.23
N PHE A 336 23.07 0.69 2.60
CA PHE A 336 22.05 1.56 2.01
C PHE A 336 20.96 1.94 3.01
N ASP A 337 20.96 1.36 4.21
CA ASP A 337 20.03 1.71 5.27
C ASP A 337 20.33 3.10 5.82
N ARG A 338 19.25 3.80 6.16
CA ARG A 338 19.35 5.15 6.68
C ARG A 338 20.13 5.14 7.99
N PHE A 339 21.07 6.07 8.12
CA PHE A 339 21.90 6.23 9.31
C PHE A 339 22.79 5.02 9.63
N TRP A 340 22.90 4.06 8.71
CA TRP A 340 23.81 2.93 8.89
C TRP A 340 25.27 3.39 8.82
N ARG A 341 26.10 2.80 9.68
CA ARG A 341 27.52 3.11 9.81
C ARG A 341 28.30 1.83 10.11
N ALA A 342 29.44 1.66 9.46
CA ALA A 342 30.40 0.63 9.86
C ALA A 342 30.94 0.95 11.27
N ASN A 343 30.88 -0.01 12.19
CA ASN A 343 31.36 0.13 13.57
C ASN A 343 32.88 0.37 13.68
N ALA A 344 33.63 0.32 12.57
CA ALA A 344 35.10 0.33 12.55
C ALA A 344 35.75 1.71 12.31
N ALA A 345 35.02 2.73 11.85
CA ALA A 345 35.64 4.03 11.56
C ALA A 345 35.67 4.95 12.80
N GLY A 346 36.62 4.69 13.69
CA GLY A 346 37.01 5.61 14.75
C GLY A 346 37.62 6.89 14.19
N GLY A 347 36.80 7.90 13.88
CA GLY A 347 37.25 9.18 13.35
C GLY A 347 36.21 10.28 13.51
N ARG A 348 36.67 11.49 13.81
CA ARG A 348 35.88 12.68 14.23
C ARG A 348 34.99 13.31 13.14
N ASP A 349 34.85 12.70 11.96
CA ASP A 349 34.07 13.24 10.84
C ASP A 349 32.71 12.55 10.69
N ARG A 350 31.75 13.06 11.45
CA ARG A 350 30.38 12.53 11.63
C ARG A 350 29.44 12.91 10.47
N HIS A 351 29.46 12.15 9.37
CA HIS A 351 28.39 12.22 8.37
C HIS A 351 27.20 11.34 8.80
N ALA A 352 25.98 11.75 8.47
CA ALA A 352 24.74 11.20 9.02
C ALA A 352 24.34 9.80 8.48
N GLY A 353 25.15 9.14 7.64
CA GLY A 353 24.77 7.85 7.04
C GLY A 353 23.54 7.93 6.12
N LEU A 354 23.20 9.13 5.64
CA LEU A 354 22.05 9.36 4.75
C LEU A 354 22.42 9.29 3.27
N GLY A 355 23.69 9.57 2.92
CA GLY A 355 24.13 9.68 1.52
C GLY A 355 23.79 8.44 0.68
N LEU A 356 24.18 7.24 1.13
CA LEU A 356 23.89 5.98 0.41
C LEU A 356 22.40 5.62 0.41
N ALA A 357 21.67 5.96 1.47
CA ALA A 357 20.23 5.78 1.51
C ALA A 357 19.54 6.68 0.47
N ILE A 358 20.02 7.91 0.28
CA ILE A 358 19.53 8.84 -0.75
C ILE A 358 19.88 8.32 -2.15
N VAL A 359 21.05 7.72 -2.33
CA VAL A 359 21.43 7.10 -3.61
C VAL A 359 20.46 5.95 -3.95
N ARG A 360 20.30 4.98 -3.04
CA ARG A 360 19.35 3.86 -3.21
C ARG A 360 17.97 4.39 -3.55
N GLN A 361 17.53 5.35 -2.73
CA GLN A 361 16.28 6.05 -2.92
C GLN A 361 16.24 6.57 -4.37
N ILE A 362 17.07 7.54 -4.77
CA ILE A 362 17.06 8.18 -6.12
C ILE A 362 16.97 7.14 -7.23
N VAL A 363 17.81 6.11 -7.20
CA VAL A 363 17.82 5.06 -8.23
C VAL A 363 16.49 4.29 -8.30
N GLU A 364 15.93 3.89 -7.18
CA GLU A 364 14.65 3.18 -7.13
C GLU A 364 13.48 4.01 -7.68
N SER A 365 13.46 5.34 -7.50
CA SER A 365 12.38 6.17 -8.11
C SER A 365 12.49 6.28 -9.61
N HIS A 366 13.67 6.01 -10.17
CA HIS A 366 13.90 5.95 -11.61
C HIS A 366 13.70 4.53 -12.16
N GLY A 367 13.12 3.62 -11.36
CA GLY A 367 12.90 2.21 -11.73
C GLY A 367 14.19 1.38 -11.76
N GLY A 368 15.25 1.88 -11.12
CA GLY A 368 16.57 1.27 -11.09
C GLY A 368 16.87 0.42 -9.86
N GLU A 369 18.10 -0.08 -9.79
CA GLU A 369 18.67 -0.80 -8.64
C GLU A 369 20.09 -0.29 -8.33
N VAL A 370 20.47 -0.19 -7.06
CA VAL A 370 21.86 0.08 -6.64
C VAL A 370 22.53 -1.20 -6.15
N ARG A 371 23.78 -1.43 -6.55
CA ARG A 371 24.59 -2.55 -6.10
C ARG A 371 25.93 -2.09 -5.55
N LEU A 372 26.44 -2.84 -4.58
CA LEU A 372 27.78 -2.69 -4.03
C LEU A 372 28.59 -3.94 -4.35
N PHE A 373 29.83 -3.74 -4.78
CA PHE A 373 30.86 -4.76 -4.83
C PHE A 373 32.03 -4.24 -4.01
N SER A 374 32.30 -4.86 -2.87
CA SER A 374 33.38 -4.44 -1.98
C SER A 374 34.10 -5.67 -1.45
N GLN A 375 35.41 -5.54 -1.25
CA GLN A 375 36.23 -6.49 -0.51
C GLN A 375 37.12 -5.72 0.45
N VAL A 376 37.23 -6.20 1.68
CA VAL A 376 38.07 -5.58 2.71
C VAL A 376 39.52 -5.50 2.22
N GLY A 377 40.05 -4.28 2.11
CA GLY A 377 41.39 -3.99 1.63
C GLY A 377 41.55 -3.79 0.12
N GLU A 378 40.51 -4.01 -0.70
CA GLU A 378 40.56 -3.80 -2.17
C GLU A 378 39.75 -2.59 -2.66
N GLY A 379 38.96 -1.97 -1.77
CA GLY A 379 38.08 -0.84 -2.09
C GLY A 379 36.63 -1.22 -2.32
N SER A 380 35.84 -0.23 -2.70
CA SER A 380 34.41 -0.34 -2.92
C SER A 380 34.00 0.15 -4.30
N THR A 381 33.07 -0.56 -4.93
CA THR A 381 32.47 -0.17 -6.21
C THR A 381 30.96 -0.12 -6.07
N PHE A 382 30.42 1.10 -6.11
CA PHE A 382 28.98 1.35 -6.12
C PHE A 382 28.49 1.49 -7.55
N VAL A 383 27.46 0.74 -7.92
CA VAL A 383 26.90 0.72 -9.28
C VAL A 383 25.42 1.05 -9.24
N LEU A 384 25.03 2.10 -9.98
CA LEU A 384 23.66 2.54 -10.19
C LEU A 384 23.17 1.96 -11.51
N TRP A 385 22.15 1.12 -11.48
CA TRP A 385 21.51 0.54 -12.66
C TRP A 385 20.19 1.26 -12.92
N LEU A 386 19.99 1.72 -14.16
CA LEU A 386 18.76 2.40 -14.58
C LEU A 386 18.22 1.76 -15.87
N PRO A 387 16.90 1.64 -16.05
CA PRO A 387 16.33 1.01 -17.23
C PRO A 387 16.62 1.83 -18.49
N ASP A 388 17.09 1.16 -19.55
CA ASP A 388 17.26 1.76 -20.87
C ASP A 388 15.93 1.73 -21.63
N GLN A 389 15.21 2.85 -21.57
CA GLN A 389 13.88 3.02 -22.17
C GLN A 389 13.91 2.93 -23.71
N ARG A 390 15.10 2.99 -24.35
CA ARG A 390 15.26 2.80 -25.80
C ARG A 390 15.35 1.34 -26.24
N GLY A 391 15.44 0.39 -25.30
CA GLY A 391 15.70 -1.03 -25.55
C GLY A 391 14.65 -2.01 -25.05
N ALA A 392 13.51 -1.57 -24.50
CA ALA A 392 12.53 -2.48 -23.94
C ALA A 392 11.44 -2.90 -24.95
N PRO A 393 11.38 -4.18 -25.39
CA PRO A 393 10.10 -4.83 -25.61
C PRO A 393 9.46 -5.12 -24.24
N GLU A 394 8.15 -4.88 -24.13
CA GLU A 394 7.36 -5.23 -22.94
C GLU A 394 7.59 -6.70 -22.54
N GLY A 395 8.20 -6.96 -21.37
CA GLY A 395 8.14 -8.30 -20.76
C GLY A 395 9.36 -8.85 -20.02
N ALA A 396 10.51 -8.19 -19.93
CA ALA A 396 11.71 -8.79 -19.31
C ALA A 396 12.18 -8.06 -18.03
N ARG A 397 11.43 -8.23 -16.92
CA ARG A 397 11.95 -7.99 -15.56
C ARG A 397 12.61 -9.27 -15.05
N GLY A 398 13.87 -9.48 -15.43
CA GLY A 398 14.65 -10.61 -14.91
C GLY A 398 15.76 -11.04 -15.85
N CYS A 399 16.93 -10.39 -15.73
CA CYS A 399 18.26 -10.94 -16.00
C CYS A 399 19.27 -9.78 -16.00
N ALA A 400 19.78 -9.42 -14.82
CA ALA A 400 20.94 -8.55 -14.69
C ALA A 400 21.91 -9.22 -13.71
N GLU A 401 22.56 -10.30 -14.15
CA GLU A 401 23.41 -11.12 -13.26
C GLU A 401 24.88 -11.22 -13.72
N ASN A 402 25.23 -11.01 -15.00
CA ASN A 402 26.60 -11.33 -15.46
C ASN A 402 27.31 -10.31 -16.38
N ALA A 403 26.74 -9.12 -16.63
CA ALA A 403 27.35 -8.19 -17.60
C ALA A 403 28.38 -7.22 -17.00
N ALA A 404 28.34 -6.95 -15.70
CA ALA A 404 29.30 -6.05 -15.05
C ALA A 404 30.69 -6.70 -14.96
N THR A 405 30.77 -7.97 -14.56
CA THR A 405 32.03 -8.69 -14.31
C THR A 405 32.93 -8.82 -15.53
N ALA A 406 32.34 -8.98 -16.71
CA ALA A 406 33.08 -9.17 -17.95
C ALA A 406 33.70 -7.89 -18.54
N ALA A 407 33.17 -6.70 -18.21
CA ALA A 407 33.65 -5.44 -18.76
C ALA A 407 34.89 -4.87 -18.04
N TRP A 408 35.18 -5.31 -16.81
CA TRP A 408 36.28 -4.76 -16.00
C TRP A 408 37.47 -5.72 -15.79
N ALA A 409 37.34 -7.02 -16.03
CA ALA A 409 38.38 -8.02 -15.73
C ALA A 409 39.62 -8.02 -16.67
N ARG A 410 39.84 -6.98 -17.49
CA ARG A 410 41.04 -6.86 -18.33
C ARG A 410 42.02 -5.83 -17.74
N PRO A 411 43.17 -6.27 -17.17
CA PRO A 411 44.23 -5.34 -16.83
C PRO A 411 44.82 -4.76 -18.12
N ALA A 412 45.05 -3.44 -18.12
CA ALA A 412 45.78 -2.74 -19.16
C ALA A 412 47.24 -3.23 -19.16
N THR A 413 47.53 -4.30 -19.91
CA THR A 413 48.90 -4.69 -20.21
C THR A 413 49.38 -3.85 -21.38
N ASN A 414 50.15 -2.82 -21.01
CA ASN A 414 51.38 -2.37 -21.67
C ASN A 414 51.47 -2.56 -23.19
N ASN A 415 51.22 -1.50 -23.95
CA ASN A 415 51.81 -1.33 -25.28
C ASN A 415 52.21 0.13 -25.47
N LEU A 416 53.28 0.51 -24.77
CA LEU A 416 54.15 1.61 -25.16
C LEU A 416 55.56 1.05 -25.39
N HIS A 417 55.90 0.81 -26.65
CA HIS A 417 57.26 0.96 -27.15
C HIS A 417 57.22 1.40 -28.62
N PRO A 418 57.88 2.53 -28.98
CA PRO A 418 58.15 2.89 -30.36
C PRO A 418 59.62 2.54 -30.74
N PRO A 419 60.08 2.81 -31.97
CA PRO A 419 60.51 1.82 -32.97
C PRO A 419 62.01 1.46 -32.91
N SER A 420 62.42 0.26 -33.36
CA SER A 420 63.77 0.07 -33.97
C SER A 420 63.95 -1.26 -34.73
N ASN A 421 64.49 -1.10 -35.94
CA ASN A 421 65.46 -1.91 -36.69
C ASN A 421 65.27 -3.42 -36.91
N SER A 422 65.08 -3.77 -38.19
CA SER A 422 65.64 -4.97 -38.84
C SER A 422 67.16 -5.08 -38.61
N PRO A 423 67.69 -6.31 -38.53
CA PRO A 423 68.45 -6.81 -39.68
C PRO A 423 68.27 -8.32 -39.99
N LEU A 424 68.26 -8.61 -41.29
CA LEU A 424 68.91 -9.68 -42.07
C LEU A 424 69.19 -11.10 -41.51
N ASN A 425 69.05 -12.03 -42.47
CA ASN A 425 69.52 -13.43 -42.59
C ASN A 425 68.71 -14.48 -41.82
N GLY A 426 68.33 -15.63 -42.39
CA GLY A 426 68.53 -16.20 -43.71
C GLY A 426 67.99 -17.63 -43.68
N ASP A 427 67.33 -18.05 -44.76
CA ASP A 427 67.41 -19.36 -45.43
C ASP A 427 66.45 -19.37 -46.62
#